data_AF-A0A950MFS9-F1
#
_entry.id   AF-A0A950MFS9-F1
#
_cell.length_a   1.000
_cell.length_b   1.000
_cell.length_c   1.000
_cell.angle_alpha   90.00
_cell.angle_beta   90.00
_cell.angle_gamma   90.00
#
_symmetry.space_group_name_H-M   'P 1'
#
loop_
_entity.id
_entity.type
_entity.pdbx_description
1 polymer ?
#
loop_
_entity_poly.entity_id
_entity_poly.type
_entity_poly.pdbx_seq_one_letter_code
_entity_poly.pdbx_strand_id
1 'polypeptide(L)'
;MAEGSGYKPIIWVASAKRELKEMPEDVQDEVGYALEQVQRGETPDSAEPLHGSLSGVFEIKADDEDGATYRAMYTTKIGDVVYALDAFKKKSKRGVATPKTDLNRVEQRLKWAKEHHAEKKG
;
A
#
# COMPACT_ATOMS: atom_id res chain seq x y z
N MET A 1 6.08 3.82 31.34
CA MET A 1 5.50 3.10 30.19
C MET A 1 5.27 4.15 29.12
N ALA A 2 6.09 4.19 28.07
CA ALA A 2 5.93 5.21 27.03
C ALA A 2 4.82 4.73 26.08
N GLU A 3 3.66 5.36 26.16
CA GLU A 3 2.56 5.19 25.21
C GLU A 3 3.02 5.76 23.86
N GLY A 4 3.44 4.88 22.94
CA GLY A 4 3.97 5.28 21.64
C GLY A 4 2.84 5.79 20.75
N SER A 5 2.82 7.10 20.50
CA SER A 5 2.12 7.92 19.47
C SER A 5 0.69 7.60 19.00
N GLY A 6 0.10 6.43 19.23
CA GLY A 6 -1.16 5.99 18.62
C GLY A 6 -1.06 5.61 17.14
N TYR A 7 0.13 5.75 16.52
CA TYR A 7 0.37 5.45 15.11
C TYR A 7 1.15 4.14 14.95
N LYS A 8 0.64 3.24 14.11
CA LYS A 8 1.40 2.10 13.59
C LYS A 8 2.53 2.61 12.70
N PRO A 9 3.78 2.16 12.87
CA PRO A 9 4.86 2.52 11.97
C PRO A 9 4.59 2.00 10.56
N ILE A 10 5.06 2.75 9.55
CA ILE A 10 5.01 2.33 8.15
C ILE A 10 6.37 1.83 7.67
N ILE A 11 6.39 0.65 7.06
CA ILE A 11 7.56 0.08 6.40
C ILE A 11 7.31 0.05 4.89
N TRP A 12 8.16 0.74 4.17
CA TRP A 12 8.15 0.78 2.72
C TRP A 12 8.94 -0.41 2.15
N VAL A 13 8.28 -1.24 1.36
CA VAL A 13 8.93 -2.42 0.76
C VAL A 13 9.58 -2.05 -0.56
N ALA A 14 10.85 -2.41 -0.72
CA ALA A 14 11.63 -2.21 -1.93
C ALA A 14 11.52 -0.77 -2.48
N SER A 15 11.08 -0.60 -3.73
CA SER A 15 10.98 0.69 -4.40
C SER A 15 9.67 1.44 -4.16
N ALA A 16 8.73 0.91 -3.35
CA ALA A 16 7.38 1.47 -3.23
C ALA A 16 7.37 2.97 -2.88
N LYS A 17 8.24 3.40 -1.95
CA LYS A 17 8.35 4.83 -1.57
C LYS A 17 8.85 5.70 -2.71
N ARG A 18 9.82 5.20 -3.48
CA ARG A 18 10.37 5.92 -4.63
C ARG A 18 9.33 6.03 -5.74
N GLU A 19 8.66 4.92 -6.05
CA GLU A 19 7.61 4.86 -7.06
C GLU A 19 6.45 5.83 -6.72
N LEU A 20 6.04 5.91 -5.45
CA LEU A 20 5.04 6.91 -5.01
C LEU A 20 5.55 8.34 -5.20
N LYS A 21 6.80 8.63 -4.82
CA LYS A 21 7.39 9.97 -4.95
C LYS A 21 7.59 10.45 -6.39
N GLU A 22 7.53 9.55 -7.36
CA GLU A 22 7.59 9.87 -8.79
C GLU A 22 6.20 10.16 -9.39
N MET A 23 5.13 10.01 -8.60
CA MET A 23 3.75 10.31 -9.02
C MET A 23 3.44 11.81 -8.92
N PRO A 24 2.36 12.29 -9.57
CA PRO A 24 1.83 13.64 -9.36
C PRO A 24 1.61 13.98 -7.87
N GLU A 25 1.69 15.27 -7.52
CA GLU A 25 1.65 15.74 -6.12
C GLU A 25 0.29 15.47 -5.46
N ASP A 26 -0.80 15.70 -6.17
CA ASP A 26 -2.17 15.36 -5.78
C ASP A 26 -2.33 13.86 -5.44
N VAL A 27 -1.73 12.98 -6.24
CA VAL A 27 -1.71 11.54 -6.00
C VAL A 27 -0.87 11.20 -4.76
N GLN A 28 0.26 11.87 -4.57
CA GLN A 28 1.11 11.67 -3.38
C GLN A 28 0.36 12.07 -2.11
N ASP A 29 -0.36 13.19 -2.15
CA ASP A 29 -1.14 13.70 -1.02
C ASP A 29 -2.31 12.78 -0.68
N GLU A 30 -3.08 12.34 -1.68
CA GLU A 30 -4.23 11.45 -1.46
C GLU A 30 -3.79 10.09 -0.88
N VAL A 31 -2.76 9.47 -1.48
CA VAL A 31 -2.22 8.20 -0.98
C VAL A 31 -1.57 8.38 0.38
N GLY A 32 -0.85 9.49 0.61
CA GLY A 32 -0.20 9.80 1.88
C GLY A 32 -1.22 9.96 3.01
N TYR A 33 -2.29 10.71 2.77
CA TYR A 33 -3.38 10.90 3.73
C TYR A 33 -4.13 9.59 4.03
N ALA A 34 -4.38 8.77 3.00
CA ALA A 34 -4.96 7.44 3.21
C ALA A 34 -4.04 6.54 4.06
N LEU A 35 -2.72 6.53 3.80
CA LEU A 35 -1.78 5.77 4.60
C LEU A 35 -1.67 6.28 6.04
N GLU A 36 -1.75 7.59 6.27
CA GLU A 36 -1.78 8.16 7.62
C GLU A 36 -3.00 7.66 8.42
N GLN A 37 -4.19 7.69 7.82
CA GLN A 37 -5.40 7.11 8.42
C GLN A 37 -5.19 5.63 8.79
N VAL A 38 -4.59 4.85 7.88
CA VAL A 38 -4.26 3.43 8.16
C VAL A 38 -3.29 3.30 9.33
N GLN A 39 -2.29 4.18 9.44
CA GLN A 39 -1.38 4.18 10.58
C GLN A 39 -2.12 4.47 11.90
N ARG A 40 -3.19 5.27 11.89
CA ARG A 40 -4.06 5.52 13.05
C ARG A 40 -5.01 4.36 13.36
N GLY A 41 -5.00 3.30 12.56
CA GLY A 41 -5.91 2.17 12.69
C GLY A 41 -7.27 2.39 12.02
N GLU A 42 -7.42 3.44 11.22
CA GLU A 42 -8.62 3.73 10.44
C GLU A 42 -8.58 2.99 9.10
N THR A 43 -9.73 2.90 8.42
CA THR A 43 -9.82 2.35 7.05
C THR A 43 -10.29 3.46 6.13
N PRO A 44 -9.43 3.96 5.21
CA PRO A 44 -9.82 5.01 4.28
C PRO A 44 -10.94 4.57 3.35
N ASP A 45 -11.81 5.49 2.95
CA ASP A 45 -12.87 5.22 1.97
C ASP A 45 -12.31 4.85 0.58
N SER A 46 -11.10 5.32 0.26
CA SER A 46 -10.39 4.99 -0.98
C SER A 46 -9.72 3.61 -0.97
N ALA A 47 -9.78 2.88 0.15
CA ALA A 47 -9.13 1.59 0.32
C ALA A 47 -10.10 0.41 0.10
N GLU A 48 -9.78 -0.46 -0.86
CA GLU A 48 -10.54 -1.68 -1.14
C GLU A 48 -9.70 -2.94 -0.83
N PRO A 49 -10.28 -3.97 -0.22
CA PRO A 49 -9.57 -5.22 0.02
C PRO A 49 -9.35 -5.99 -1.29
N LEU A 50 -8.16 -6.57 -1.44
CA LEU A 50 -7.87 -7.54 -2.49
C LEU A 50 -8.30 -8.95 -2.07
N HIS A 51 -8.54 -9.80 -3.08
CA HIS A 51 -9.00 -11.17 -2.91
C HIS A 51 -8.01 -12.19 -3.48
N GLY A 52 -8.27 -13.48 -3.26
CA GLY A 52 -7.43 -14.56 -3.78
C GLY A 52 -6.07 -14.64 -3.09
N SER A 53 -4.98 -14.76 -3.86
CA SER A 53 -3.61 -14.85 -3.34
C SER A 53 -3.14 -13.62 -2.57
N LEU A 54 -3.80 -12.47 -2.77
CA LEU A 54 -3.53 -11.21 -2.07
C LEU A 54 -4.55 -10.90 -0.97
N SER A 55 -5.28 -11.91 -0.48
CA SER A 55 -6.17 -11.73 0.67
C SER A 55 -5.40 -11.13 1.86
N GLY A 56 -5.94 -10.05 2.42
CA GLY A 56 -5.29 -9.27 3.49
C GLY A 56 -4.39 -8.12 3.00
N VAL A 57 -4.25 -7.93 1.69
CA VAL A 57 -3.74 -6.71 1.07
C VAL A 57 -4.91 -5.80 0.72
N PHE A 58 -4.70 -4.50 0.83
CA PHE A 58 -5.64 -3.45 0.46
C PHE A 58 -5.04 -2.59 -0.66
N GLU A 59 -5.88 -2.13 -1.58
CA GLU A 59 -5.53 -1.17 -2.62
C GLU A 59 -6.13 0.20 -2.31
N ILE A 60 -5.32 1.25 -2.30
CA ILE A 60 -5.74 2.65 -2.31
C ILE A 60 -5.79 3.08 -3.77
N LYS A 61 -6.89 3.68 -4.21
CA LYS A 61 -7.01 4.33 -5.51
C LYS A 61 -6.89 5.84 -5.34
N ALA A 62 -6.14 6.48 -6.24
CA ALA A 62 -6.01 7.93 -6.34
C ALA A 62 -5.98 8.29 -7.82
N ASP A 63 -6.66 9.36 -8.21
CA ASP A 63 -6.69 9.85 -9.59
C ASP A 63 -5.93 11.18 -9.67
N ASP A 64 -5.11 11.36 -10.71
CA ASP A 64 -4.52 12.67 -10.97
C ASP A 64 -5.52 13.65 -11.62
N GLU A 65 -5.19 14.94 -11.64
CA GLU A 65 -5.97 15.99 -12.29
C GLU A 65 -6.27 15.70 -13.79
N ASP A 66 -5.42 14.92 -14.46
CA ASP A 66 -5.58 14.48 -15.86
C ASP A 66 -6.47 13.23 -16.03
N GLY A 67 -7.03 12.74 -14.92
CA GLY A 67 -7.91 11.56 -14.88
C GLY A 67 -7.18 10.27 -15.18
N ALA A 68 -5.92 10.13 -14.76
CA ALA A 68 -5.20 8.88 -14.72
C ALA A 68 -5.18 8.30 -13.30
N THR A 69 -5.52 7.02 -13.19
CA THR A 69 -5.58 6.32 -11.89
C THR A 69 -4.24 5.74 -11.49
N TYR A 70 -3.90 5.88 -10.22
CA TYR A 70 -2.77 5.28 -9.54
C TYR A 70 -3.28 4.38 -8.43
N ARG A 71 -2.47 3.38 -8.07
CA ARG A 71 -2.77 2.44 -6.99
C ARG A 71 -1.60 2.34 -6.04
N ALA A 72 -1.88 2.34 -4.74
CA ALA A 72 -0.94 1.96 -3.71
C ALA A 72 -1.43 0.74 -2.94
N MET A 73 -0.56 -0.23 -2.72
CA MET A 73 -0.89 -1.51 -2.10
C MET A 73 -0.28 -1.58 -0.70
N TYR A 74 -1.07 -1.96 0.29
CA TYR A 74 -0.59 -2.08 1.66
C TYR A 74 -1.19 -3.28 2.40
N THR A 75 -0.57 -3.68 3.51
CA THR A 75 -1.16 -4.62 4.46
C THR A 75 -0.90 -4.21 5.90
N THR A 76 -1.89 -4.44 6.75
CA THR A 76 -1.83 -4.29 8.21
C THR A 76 -1.95 -5.64 8.94
N LYS A 77 -1.92 -6.75 8.19
CA LYS A 77 -2.13 -8.11 8.72
C LYS A 77 -0.84 -8.75 9.25
N ILE A 78 0.26 -8.00 9.31
CA ILE A 78 1.59 -8.49 9.70
C ILE A 78 2.09 -7.66 10.89
N GLY A 79 1.82 -8.15 12.10
CA GLY A 79 2.17 -7.44 13.33
C GLY A 79 1.42 -6.12 13.48
N ASP A 80 1.97 -5.23 14.31
CA ASP A 80 1.41 -3.88 14.51
C ASP A 80 2.13 -2.83 13.63
N VAL A 81 2.21 -3.12 12.33
CA VAL A 81 2.95 -2.33 11.34
C VAL A 81 2.12 -2.22 10.05
N VAL A 82 2.20 -1.08 9.38
CA VAL A 82 1.70 -0.90 8.01
C VAL A 82 2.82 -1.22 7.04
N TYR A 83 2.67 -2.25 6.21
CA TYR A 83 3.60 -2.50 5.11
C TYR A 83 3.06 -1.87 3.82
N ALA A 84 3.72 -0.83 3.31
CA ALA A 84 3.46 -0.29 1.99
C ALA A 84 4.21 -1.15 0.96
N LEU A 85 3.47 -2.02 0.28
CA LEU A 85 4.00 -3.04 -0.61
C LEU A 85 4.35 -2.48 -1.97
N ASP A 86 3.51 -1.62 -2.55
CA ASP A 86 3.70 -1.17 -3.93
C ASP A 86 2.97 0.13 -4.23
N ALA A 87 3.41 0.83 -5.26
CA ALA A 87 2.73 1.99 -5.82
C ALA A 87 2.97 2.01 -7.34
N PHE A 88 1.91 2.11 -8.15
CA PHE A 88 2.02 2.15 -9.60
C PHE A 88 0.87 2.89 -10.30
N LYS A 89 1.17 3.48 -11.46
CA LYS A 89 0.15 4.02 -12.38
C LYS A 89 -0.57 2.88 -13.08
N LYS A 90 -1.90 2.95 -13.13
CA LYS A 90 -2.72 2.02 -13.91
C LYS A 90 -2.45 2.22 -15.40
N LYS A 91 -2.07 1.16 -16.10
CA LYS A 91 -1.68 1.21 -17.54
C LYS A 91 -2.84 1.45 -18.51
N SER A 92 -4.10 1.24 -18.11
CA SER A 92 -5.27 1.42 -18.98
C SER A 92 -6.42 2.09 -18.25
N LYS A 93 -7.05 3.07 -18.90
CA LYS A 93 -8.25 3.74 -18.40
C LYS A 93 -9.49 2.83 -18.38
N ARG A 94 -9.51 1.75 -19.17
CA ARG A 94 -10.71 0.89 -19.39
C ARG A 94 -10.67 -0.49 -18.71
N GLY A 95 -9.51 -0.99 -18.28
CA GLY A 95 -9.41 -2.29 -17.60
C GLY A 95 -9.62 -2.15 -16.09
N VAL A 96 -10.58 -2.87 -15.49
CA VAL A 96 -10.77 -2.84 -14.02
C VAL A 96 -9.66 -3.62 -13.30
N ALA A 97 -9.24 -4.73 -13.90
CA ALA A 97 -8.27 -5.66 -13.33
C ALA A 97 -6.84 -5.10 -13.34
N THR A 98 -6.17 -5.22 -12.18
CA THR A 98 -4.71 -5.05 -12.09
C THR A 98 -4.02 -6.11 -12.95
N PRO A 99 -3.05 -5.74 -13.80
CA PRO A 99 -2.28 -6.71 -14.59
C PRO A 99 -1.64 -7.78 -13.70
N LYS A 100 -1.61 -9.04 -14.19
CA LYS A 100 -0.99 -10.16 -13.45
C LYS A 100 0.45 -9.89 -13.01
N THR A 101 1.22 -9.17 -13.84
CA THR A 101 2.60 -8.81 -13.52
C THR A 101 2.71 -7.94 -12.27
N ASP A 102 1.78 -6.98 -12.11
CA ASP A 102 1.78 -6.08 -10.96
C ASP A 102 1.29 -6.85 -9.71
N LEU A 103 0.29 -7.74 -9.86
CA LEU A 103 -0.14 -8.65 -8.78
C LEU A 103 0.98 -9.58 -8.30
N ASN A 104 1.75 -10.17 -9.22
CA ASN A 104 2.90 -11.03 -8.89
C ASN A 104 4.02 -10.25 -8.18
N ARG A 105 4.19 -8.97 -8.51
CA ARG A 105 5.15 -8.08 -7.82
C ARG A 105 4.72 -7.82 -6.38
N VAL A 106 3.43 -7.54 -6.18
CA VAL A 106 2.84 -7.35 -4.84
C VAL A 106 2.94 -8.64 -4.02
N GLU A 107 2.70 -9.81 -4.60
CA GLU A 107 2.79 -11.10 -3.90
C GLU A 107 4.20 -11.39 -3.40
N GLN A 108 5.22 -11.13 -4.23
CA GLN A 108 6.63 -11.27 -3.83
C GLN A 108 7.00 -10.31 -2.69
N ARG A 109 6.55 -9.05 -2.76
CA ARG A 109 6.79 -8.05 -1.72
C ARG A 109 6.03 -8.37 -0.42
N LEU A 110 4.83 -8.96 -0.52
CA LEU A 110 4.08 -9.46 0.63
C LEU A 110 4.80 -10.62 1.31
N LYS A 111 5.39 -11.55 0.53
CA LYS A 111 6.22 -12.64 1.08
C LYS A 111 7.40 -12.07 1.86
N TRP A 112 8.15 -11.13 1.26
CA TRP A 112 9.26 -10.46 1.93
C TRP A 112 8.83 -9.78 3.23
N ALA A 113 7.69 -9.08 3.25
CA ALA A 113 7.18 -8.42 4.45
C ALA A 113 6.89 -9.40 5.60
N LYS A 114 6.36 -10.59 5.27
CA LYS A 114 6.14 -11.68 6.26
C LYS A 114 7.46 -12.19 6.82
N GLU A 115 8.46 -12.41 5.96
CA GLU A 115 9.81 -12.87 6.35
C GLU A 115 10.51 -11.83 7.23
N HIS A 116 10.56 -10.56 6.78
CA HIS A 116 11.15 -9.44 7.52
C HIS A 116 10.53 -9.27 8.92
N HIS A 117 9.21 -9.47 9.06
CA HIS A 117 8.57 -9.41 10.38
C HIS A 117 8.93 -10.60 11.26
N ALA A 118 8.99 -11.81 10.69
CA ALA A 118 9.33 -13.02 11.43
C ALA A 118 10.76 -12.96 11.99
N GLU A 119 11.72 -12.46 11.21
CA GLU A 119 13.12 -12.30 11.62
C GLU A 119 13.30 -11.28 12.76
N LYS A 120 12.43 -10.26 12.83
CA LYS A 120 12.46 -9.25 13.91
C LYS A 120 11.77 -9.69 15.20
N LYS A 121 11.06 -10.83 15.18
CA LYS A 121 10.33 -11.38 16.34
C LYS A 121 11.13 -12.47 17.07
N GLY A 122 12.21 -12.98 16.47
CA GLY A 122 13.17 -13.90 17.10
C GLY A 122 14.32 -13.15 17.75
#